data_AF-I4IPA9-F1
#
_entry.id   AF-I4IPA9-F1
#
_cell.length_a   1.000
_cell.length_b   1.000
_cell.length_c   1.000
_cell.angle_alpha   90.00
_cell.angle_beta   90.00
_cell.angle_gamma   90.00
#
_symmetry.space_group_name_H-M   'P 1'
#
loop_
_entity.id
_entity.type
_entity.pdbx_description
1 polymer ?
#
loop_
_entity_poly.entity_id
_entity_poly.type
_entity_poly.pdbx_seq_one_letter_code
_entity_poly.pdbx_strand_id
1 'polypeptide(L)' 'MLFSTGIAFQIPVIQLILSFLGIISSQTMLSGWRFVVLGAVILGAILTPSTDPLTQSLLAGAVLGLYFGGIGVVKLTGR' A
#
# COMPACT_ATOMS: atom_id res chain seq x y z
N MET A 1 2.26 7.39 15.16
CA MET A 1 1.22 6.94 14.21
C MET A 1 0.90 7.98 13.15
N LEU A 2 0.46 9.20 13.48
CA LEU A 2 0.04 10.20 12.47
C LEU A 2 1.07 10.46 11.34
N PHE A 3 2.36 10.56 11.68
CA PHE A 3 3.42 10.73 10.68
C PHE A 3 3.55 9.52 9.73
N SER A 4 3.64 8.30 10.29
CA SER A 4 3.72 7.05 9.52
C SER A 4 2.49 6.83 8.64
N THR A 5 1.29 7.16 9.16
CA THR A 5 0.05 7.13 8.39
C THR A 5 0.09 8.14 7.24
N GLY A 6 0.57 9.37 7.46
CA GLY A 6 0.74 10.37 6.39
C GLY A 6 1.64 9.89 5.25
N ILE A 7 2.72 9.16 5.58
CA ILE A 7 3.59 8.51 4.59
C ILE A 7 2.85 7.39 3.85
N ALA A 8 2.10 6.54 4.55
CA ALA A 8 1.33 5.45 3.92
C ALA A 8 0.28 5.99 2.93
N PHE A 9 -0.34 7.14 3.21
CA PHE A 9 -1.28 7.80 2.29
C PHE A 9 -0.64 8.31 0.99
N GLN A 10 0.69 8.30 0.88
CA GLN A 10 1.36 8.56 -0.40
C GLN A 10 1.33 7.35 -1.34
N ILE A 11 0.99 6.14 -0.87
CA ILE A 11 0.95 4.93 -1.70
C ILE A 11 0.05 5.11 -2.95
N PRO A 12 -1.22 5.55 -2.84
CA PRO A 12 -2.07 5.77 -4.02
C PRO A 12 -1.54 6.88 -4.94
N VAL A 13 -0.96 7.94 -4.36
CA VAL A 13 -0.41 9.07 -5.12
C VAL A 13 0.77 8.61 -5.98
N ILE A 14 1.69 7.83 -5.40
CA ILE A 14 2.83 7.26 -6.10
C ILE A 14 2.35 6.28 -7.19
N GLN A 15 1.39 5.41 -6.90
CA GLN A 15 0.81 4.51 -7.91
C GLN A 15 0.22 5.29 -9.10
N LEU A 16 -0.52 6.35 -8.82
CA LEU A 16 -1.07 7.22 -9.86
C LEU A 16 0.04 7.88 -10.67
N ILE A 17 1.06 8.46 -10.05
CA ILE A 17 2.17 9.09 -10.77
C ILE A 17 2.90 8.08 -11.66
N LEU A 18 3.24 6.91 -11.12
CA LEU A 18 3.95 5.86 -11.87
C LEU A 18 3.13 5.35 -13.07
N SER A 19 1.82 5.18 -12.89
CA SER A 19 0.93 4.83 -13.98
C SER A 19 0.74 5.99 -14.96
N PHE A 20 0.69 7.23 -14.47
CA PHE A 20 0.55 8.42 -15.29
C PHE A 20 1.75 8.59 -16.24
N LEU A 21 2.94 8.27 -15.76
CA LEU A 21 4.19 8.25 -16.51
C LEU A 21 4.36 7.01 -17.40
N GLY A 22 3.43 6.04 -17.35
CA GLY A 22 3.51 4.79 -18.11
C GLY A 22 4.59 3.81 -17.62
N ILE A 23 5.11 4.00 -16.40
CA ILE A 23 6.19 3.18 -15.84
C ILE A 23 5.65 1.83 -15.37
N ILE A 24 4.46 1.81 -14.75
CA ILE A 24 3.83 0.60 -14.20
C ILE A 24 2.33 0.61 -14.51
N SER A 25 1.80 -0.51 -15.04
CA SER A 25 0.36 -0.69 -15.26
C SER A 25 -0.36 -1.22 -14.02
N SER A 26 -1.69 -1.09 -13.98
CA SER A 26 -2.50 -1.68 -12.90
C SER A 26 -2.32 -3.20 -12.78
N GLN A 27 -2.07 -3.91 -13.88
CA GLN A 27 -1.83 -5.37 -13.87
C GLN A 27 -0.48 -5.72 -13.23
N THR A 28 0.57 -4.95 -13.50
CA THR A 28 1.88 -5.15 -12.87
C THR A 28 1.84 -4.84 -11.37
N MET A 29 1.07 -3.83 -10.96
CA MET A 29 0.82 -3.61 -9.53
C MET A 29 0.10 -4.82 -8.93
N LEU A 30 -0.98 -5.30 -9.56
CA LEU A 30 -1.70 -6.47 -9.07
C LEU A 30 -0.84 -7.74 -9.01
N SER A 31 0.14 -7.96 -9.88
CA SER A 31 0.99 -9.15 -9.81
C SER A 31 1.95 -9.10 -8.61
N GLY A 32 2.37 -7.91 -8.19
CA GLY A 32 3.28 -7.66 -7.06
C GLY A 32 2.64 -7.64 -5.67
N TRP A 33 1.32 -7.83 -5.55
CA TRP A 33 0.58 -7.63 -4.30
C TRP A 33 1.12 -8.41 -3.09
N ARG A 34 1.65 -9.63 -3.33
CA ARG A 34 2.21 -10.48 -2.26
C ARG A 34 3.43 -9.84 -1.59
N PHE A 35 4.26 -9.14 -2.35
CA PHE A 35 5.42 -8.41 -1.81
C PHE A 35 4.97 -7.21 -0.98
N VAL A 36 3.87 -6.56 -1.36
CA VAL A 36 3.29 -5.47 -0.58
C VAL A 36 2.67 -5.97 0.72
N VAL A 37 2.02 -7.14 0.72
CA VAL A 37 1.57 -7.81 1.96
C VAL A 37 2.73 -8.05 2.90
N LEU A 38 3.81 -8.65 2.41
CA LEU A 38 5.00 -8.92 3.22
C LEU A 38 5.60 -7.60 3.78
N GLY A 39 5.77 -6.59 2.93
CA GLY A 39 6.27 -5.29 3.34
C GLY A 39 5.37 -4.60 4.36
N ALA A 40 4.05 -4.67 4.21
CA ALA A 40 3.08 -4.08 5.14
C ALA A 40 3.11 -4.76 6.51
N VAL A 41 3.26 -6.08 6.56
CA VAL A 41 3.40 -6.84 7.82
C VAL A 41 4.72 -6.49 8.52
N ILE A 42 5.84 -6.40 7.76
CA ILE A 42 7.15 -6.00 8.31
C ILE A 42 7.10 -4.56 8.85
N LEU A 43 6.54 -3.63 8.08
CA LEU A 43 6.33 -2.25 8.54
C LEU A 43 5.43 -2.20 9.77
N GLY A 44 4.39 -3.03 9.79
CA GLY A 44 3.55 -3.24 10.96
C GLY A 44 4.38 -3.57 12.19
N ALA A 45 5.20 -4.61 12.12
CA ALA A 45 6.04 -5.09 13.22
C ALA A 45 7.07 -4.04 13.71
N ILE A 46 7.59 -3.20 12.80
CA ILE A 46 8.53 -2.13 13.15
C ILE A 46 7.80 -0.97 13.85
N LEU A 47 6.57 -0.68 13.45
CA LEU A 47 5.83 0.50 13.88
C LEU A 47 4.94 0.26 15.11
N THR A 48 4.53 -0.98 15.40
CA THR A 48 3.73 -1.31 16.59
C THR A 48 4.62 -1.57 17.81
N PRO A 49 4.53 -0.75 18.88
CA PRO A 49 5.32 -0.95 20.10
C PRO A 49 4.97 -2.23 20.88
N SER A 50 3.72 -2.67 20.78
CA SER A 50 3.17 -3.81 21.53
C SER A 50 3.47 -5.16 20.88
N THR A 51 3.95 -5.20 19.63
CA THR A 51 4.20 -6.42 18.84
C THR A 51 3.03 -7.43 18.81
N ASP A 52 1.81 -7.00 19.16
CA ASP A 52 0.66 -7.88 19.19
C ASP A 52 0.14 -8.12 17.75
N PRO A 53 -0.22 -9.37 17.39
CA PRO A 53 -0.61 -9.69 16.02
C PRO A 53 -1.83 -8.92 15.50
N LEU A 54 -2.73 -8.49 16.40
CA LEU A 54 -3.96 -7.81 16.02
C LEU A 54 -3.68 -6.38 15.53
N THR A 55 -2.97 -5.57 16.33
CA THR A 55 -2.63 -4.18 15.95
C THR A 55 -1.73 -4.16 14.72
N GLN A 56 -0.79 -5.09 14.62
CA GLN A 56 0.07 -5.25 13.44
C GLN A 56 -0.75 -5.58 12.19
N SER A 57 -1.71 -6.51 12.30
CA SER A 57 -2.58 -6.89 11.17
C SER A 57 -3.51 -5.76 10.75
N LEU A 58 -3.99 -4.95 11.70
CA LEU A 58 -4.81 -3.76 11.39
C LEU A 58 -4.00 -2.71 10.61
N LEU A 59 -2.76 -2.44 11.03
CA LEU A 59 -1.89 -1.50 10.33
C LEU A 59 -1.52 -2.02 8.93
N ALA A 60 -1.13 -3.29 8.82
CA ALA A 60 -0.85 -3.92 7.54
C ALA A 60 -2.10 -3.90 6.63
N GLY A 61 -3.27 -4.18 7.18
CA GLY A 61 -4.56 -4.12 6.50
C GLY A 61 -4.88 -2.73 5.97
N ALA A 62 -4.62 -1.67 6.75
CA ALA A 62 -4.79 -0.29 6.30
C ALA A 62 -3.88 0.05 5.11
N VAL A 63 -2.61 -0.36 5.17
CA VAL A 63 -1.65 -0.20 4.05
C VAL A 63 -2.11 -0.94 2.81
N LEU A 64 -2.62 -2.17 2.97
CA LEU A 64 -3.16 -2.96 1.87
C LEU A 64 -4.42 -2.32 1.27
N GLY A 65 -5.29 -1.77 2.11
CA GLY A 65 -6.46 -1.02 1.66
C GLY A 65 -6.08 0.16 0.77
N LEU A 66 -5.04 0.93 1.17
CA LEU A 66 -4.49 2.02 0.36
C LEU A 66 -3.91 1.49 -0.96
N TYR A 67 -3.15 0.41 -0.92
CA TYR A 67 -2.53 -0.17 -2.11
C TYR A 67 -3.56 -0.68 -3.13
N PHE A 68 -4.52 -1.49 -2.71
CA PHE A 68 -5.58 -2.01 -3.59
C PHE A 68 -6.54 -0.91 -4.03
N GLY A 69 -6.85 0.05 -3.16
CA GLY A 69 -7.60 1.25 -3.52
C GLY A 69 -6.90 2.04 -4.62
N GLY A 70 -5.60 2.29 -4.47
CA GLY A 70 -4.77 2.97 -5.47
C GLY A 70 -4.73 2.23 -6.81
N ILE A 71 -4.58 0.90 -6.80
CA ILE A 71 -4.71 0.06 -8.01
C ILE A 71 -6.08 0.28 -8.67
N GLY A 72 -7.15 0.29 -7.88
CA GLY A 72 -8.50 0.54 -8.36
C GLY A 72 -8.63 1.87 -9.09
N VAL A 73 -8.11 2.95 -8.50
CA VAL A 73 -8.11 4.27 -9.14
C VAL A 73 -7.29 4.25 -10.43
N VAL A 74 -6.08 3.68 -10.43
CA VAL A 74 -5.26 3.54 -11.64
C VAL A 74 -6.03 2.81 -12.75
N LYS A 75 -6.68 1.70 -12.42
CA LYS A 75 -7.47 0.92 -13.37
C LYS A 75 -8.65 1.72 -13.94
N LEU A 76 -9.31 2.56 -13.13
CA LEU A 76 -10.39 3.44 -13.56
C LEU A 76 -9.91 4.55 -14.50
N THR A 77 -8.63 4.95 -14.45
CA THR A 77 -8.04 5.91 -15.40
C THR A 77 -7.69 5.30 -16.76
N GLY A 78 -8.00 4.02 -16.99
CA GLY A 78 -7.75 3.35 -18.28
C GLY A 78 -6.30 2.89 -18.47
N ARG A 79 -5.53 2.73 -17.38
CA ARG A 79 -4.13 2.28 -17.36
C ARG A 79 -3.92 1.11 -16.40
#